data_AF-A0AAF1C4D1-F1
#
_entry.id   AF-A0AAF1C4D1-F1
#
_cell.length_a   1.000
_cell.length_b   1.000
_cell.length_c   1.000
_cell.angle_alpha   90.00
_cell.angle_beta   90.00
_cell.angle_gamma   90.00
#
_symmetry.space_group_name_H-M   'P 1'
#
loop_
_entity.id
_entity.type
_entity.pdbx_description
1 polymer ?
#
loop_
_entity_poly.entity_id
_entity_poly.type
_entity_poly.pdbx_seq_one_letter_code
_entity_poly.pdbx_strand_id
1 'polypeptide(L)'
;MSASVKIGDLVINSENIFHLLAEKQMIAPLAREIIIDRAIASIPCSEEEIKVAEQQFFWQMQMNPQDTEKLNTWLERNYLTREQLQQRILRPIRLEKYKEQTWGEQLESYYLKRKNQLDKVLYSLIRTKNPGEAQELYFRLCEGESDFTQLAKQYSQGTEAQTGGLVGPVELNVPHPDIAQKLLTAQPGQVLPPTRIGEWIVILRLEKYISTQLDQNLRRRLLDELFGQWINEQIRDTVKVDLELVA
;
A
#
# COMPACT_ATOMS: atom_id res chain seq x y z
N MET A 1 41.03 3.84 -17.61
CA MET A 1 40.38 5.02 -17.01
C MET A 1 39.43 4.51 -15.94
N SER A 2 39.57 4.96 -14.69
CA SER A 2 38.56 4.69 -13.66
C SER A 2 37.28 5.47 -14.01
N ALA A 3 36.13 4.81 -13.97
CA ALA A 3 34.85 5.47 -14.21
C ALA A 3 34.62 6.55 -13.14
N SER A 4 34.13 7.73 -13.55
CA SER A 4 33.84 8.84 -12.65
C SER A 4 32.62 9.64 -13.12
N VAL A 5 31.83 10.16 -12.19
CA VAL A 5 30.69 11.05 -12.47
C VAL A 5 31.00 12.45 -11.97
N LYS A 6 30.83 13.48 -12.82
CA LYS A 6 31.04 14.88 -12.42
C LYS A 6 29.69 15.57 -12.16
N ILE A 7 29.56 16.22 -11.01
CA ILE A 7 28.40 17.03 -10.62
C ILE A 7 28.92 18.40 -10.19
N GLY A 8 28.96 19.35 -11.13
CA GLY A 8 29.68 20.61 -10.91
C GLY A 8 31.14 20.35 -10.59
N ASP A 9 31.60 20.81 -9.43
CA ASP A 9 32.97 20.63 -8.95
C ASP A 9 33.20 19.27 -8.23
N LEU A 10 32.14 18.53 -7.91
CA LEU A 10 32.24 17.22 -7.28
C LEU A 10 32.56 16.15 -8.32
N VAL A 11 33.60 15.35 -8.06
CA VAL A 11 33.93 14.16 -8.84
C VAL A 11 33.66 12.91 -8.00
N ILE A 12 32.66 12.13 -8.39
CA ILE A 12 32.37 10.81 -7.80
C ILE A 12 33.28 9.79 -8.46
N ASN A 13 34.00 9.01 -7.65
CA ASN A 13 34.95 7.99 -8.07
C ASN A 13 34.86 6.77 -7.15
N SER A 14 35.68 5.75 -7.40
CA SER A 14 35.71 4.52 -6.59
C SER A 14 36.11 4.75 -5.12
N GLU A 15 36.77 5.86 -4.80
CA GLU A 15 37.25 6.15 -3.45
C GLU A 15 36.15 6.78 -2.57
N ASN A 16 35.25 7.58 -3.16
CA ASN A 16 34.23 8.31 -2.41
C ASN A 16 32.78 7.82 -2.62
N ILE A 17 32.52 6.99 -3.63
CA ILE A 17 31.15 6.61 -4.01
C ILE A 17 30.40 5.90 -2.88
N PHE A 18 31.04 5.01 -2.13
CA PHE A 18 30.38 4.27 -1.06
C PHE A 18 30.05 5.17 0.14
N HIS A 19 30.94 6.10 0.49
CA HIS A 19 30.67 7.11 1.51
C HIS A 19 29.49 7.99 1.09
N LEU A 20 29.48 8.48 -0.16
CA LEU A 20 28.39 9.30 -0.69
C LEU A 20 27.06 8.52 -0.71
N LEU A 21 27.07 7.24 -1.08
CA LEU A 21 25.88 6.39 -1.02
C LEU A 21 25.35 6.24 0.41
N ALA A 22 26.25 6.11 1.41
CA ALA A 22 25.86 6.04 2.81
C ALA A 22 25.29 7.36 3.32
N GLU A 23 26.03 8.46 3.13
CA GLU A 23 25.66 9.81 3.57
C GLU A 23 24.30 10.23 2.99
N LYS A 24 24.03 9.88 1.72
CA LYS A 24 22.78 10.19 1.03
C LYS A 24 21.69 9.12 1.23
N GLN A 25 21.90 8.14 2.10
CA GLN A 25 20.96 7.05 2.40
C GLN A 25 20.53 6.25 1.15
N MET A 26 21.42 6.12 0.17
CA MET A 26 21.18 5.44 -1.11
C MET A 26 21.58 3.96 -1.09
N ILE A 27 22.26 3.47 -0.04
CA ILE A 27 22.63 2.05 0.07
C ILE A 27 21.39 1.15 0.07
N ALA A 28 20.42 1.40 0.96
CA ALA A 28 19.21 0.56 1.06
C ALA A 28 18.34 0.63 -0.22
N PRO A 29 18.07 1.81 -0.82
CA PRO A 29 17.40 1.90 -2.12
C PRO A 29 18.12 1.14 -3.23
N LEU A 30 19.45 1.25 -3.33
CA LEU A 30 20.21 0.52 -4.35
C LEU A 30 20.16 -1.00 -4.11
N ALA A 31 20.38 -1.44 -2.87
CA ALA A 31 20.30 -2.85 -2.51
C ALA A 31 18.93 -3.43 -2.82
N ARG A 32 17.85 -2.70 -2.54
CA ARG A 32 16.48 -3.07 -2.91
C ARG A 32 16.35 -3.37 -4.39
N GLU A 33 16.80 -2.45 -5.25
CA GLU A 33 16.70 -2.63 -6.71
C GLU A 33 17.51 -3.85 -7.18
N ILE A 34 18.73 -4.05 -6.64
CA ILE A 34 19.57 -5.21 -6.94
C ILE A 34 18.89 -6.53 -6.52
N ILE A 35 18.30 -6.58 -5.32
CA ILE A 35 17.60 -7.76 -4.81
C ILE A 35 16.41 -8.11 -5.74
N ILE A 36 15.64 -7.10 -6.15
CA ILE A 36 14.52 -7.28 -7.07
C ILE A 36 15.01 -7.82 -8.41
N ASP A 37 16.02 -7.18 -9.00
CA ASP A 37 16.51 -7.55 -10.32
C ASP A 37 17.07 -8.99 -10.33
N ARG A 38 17.73 -9.42 -9.24
CA ARG A 38 18.16 -10.81 -9.06
C ARG A 38 16.98 -11.78 -8.97
N ALA A 39 15.96 -11.43 -8.18
CA ALA A 39 14.80 -12.30 -7.97
C ALA A 39 13.98 -12.50 -9.25
N ILE A 40 13.91 -11.49 -10.11
CA ILE A 40 13.15 -11.55 -11.36
C ILE A 40 14.00 -12.02 -12.56
N ALA A 41 15.32 -12.17 -12.43
CA ALA A 41 16.23 -12.45 -13.54
C ALA A 41 15.89 -13.74 -14.31
N SER A 42 15.44 -14.78 -13.60
CA SER A 42 15.08 -16.08 -14.18
C SER A 42 13.64 -16.17 -14.67
N ILE A 43 12.85 -15.10 -14.56
CA ILE A 43 11.44 -15.11 -14.92
C ILE A 43 11.28 -15.02 -16.44
N PRO A 44 10.69 -16.05 -17.09
CA PRO A 44 10.54 -16.05 -18.53
C PRO A 44 9.44 -15.08 -18.98
N CYS A 45 9.69 -14.40 -20.11
CA CYS A 45 8.69 -13.63 -20.84
C CYS A 45 8.46 -14.28 -22.20
N SER A 46 7.20 -14.42 -22.61
CA SER A 46 6.86 -14.88 -23.96
C SER A 46 7.16 -13.79 -24.99
N GLU A 47 7.33 -14.17 -26.25
CA GLU A 47 7.54 -13.20 -27.33
C GLU A 47 6.39 -12.19 -27.45
N GLU A 48 5.16 -12.62 -27.17
CA GLU A 48 3.99 -11.76 -27.19
C GLU A 48 4.02 -10.74 -26.05
N GLU A 49 4.36 -11.17 -24.83
CA GLU A 49 4.53 -10.27 -23.68
C GLU A 49 5.61 -9.20 -23.95
N ILE A 50 6.72 -9.61 -24.57
CA ILE A 50 7.81 -8.69 -24.94
C ILE A 50 7.32 -7.65 -25.95
N LYS A 51 6.67 -8.09 -27.05
CA LYS A 51 6.16 -7.18 -28.09
C LYS A 51 5.16 -6.18 -27.54
N VAL A 52 4.21 -6.64 -26.70
CA VAL A 52 3.20 -5.77 -26.09
C VAL A 52 3.87 -4.75 -25.15
N ALA A 53 4.82 -5.17 -24.33
CA ALA A 53 5.54 -4.26 -23.43
C ALA A 53 6.34 -3.20 -24.18
N GLU A 54 7.04 -3.59 -25.24
CA GLU A 54 7.79 -2.66 -26.10
C GLU A 54 6.86 -1.67 -26.79
N GLN A 55 5.77 -2.14 -27.40
CA GLN A 55 4.78 -1.27 -28.05
C GLN A 55 4.20 -0.25 -27.06
N GLN A 56 3.82 -0.71 -25.86
CA GLN A 56 3.28 0.17 -24.83
C GLN A 56 4.32 1.23 -24.39
N PHE A 57 5.57 0.82 -24.17
CA PHE A 57 6.64 1.73 -23.79
C PHE A 57 6.88 2.82 -24.84
N PHE A 58 7.04 2.43 -26.11
CA PHE A 58 7.31 3.38 -27.19
C PHE A 58 6.10 4.29 -27.48
N TRP A 59 4.89 3.78 -27.33
CA TRP A 59 3.67 4.59 -27.41
C TRP A 59 3.63 5.66 -26.30
N GLN A 60 3.92 5.29 -25.05
CA GLN A 60 3.99 6.24 -23.93
C GLN A 60 5.08 7.30 -24.11
N MET A 61 6.23 6.89 -24.67
CA MET A 61 7.34 7.78 -24.98
C MET A 61 7.11 8.66 -26.21
N GLN A 62 6.01 8.46 -26.93
CA GLN A 62 5.72 9.12 -28.22
C GLN A 62 6.89 8.99 -29.22
N MET A 63 7.57 7.85 -29.18
CA MET A 63 8.78 7.59 -29.96
C MET A 63 8.54 6.42 -30.90
N ASN A 64 9.00 6.55 -32.15
CA ASN A 64 8.98 5.42 -33.07
C ASN A 64 10.11 4.44 -32.70
N PRO A 65 9.83 3.15 -32.43
CA PRO A 65 10.87 2.15 -32.13
C PRO A 65 11.89 1.97 -33.25
N GLN A 66 11.54 2.33 -34.49
CA GLN A 66 12.43 2.25 -35.65
C GLN A 66 13.36 3.48 -35.78
N ASP A 67 13.12 4.56 -35.05
CA ASP A 67 13.94 5.77 -35.06
C ASP A 67 15.17 5.59 -34.17
N THR A 68 16.17 4.89 -34.71
CA THR A 68 17.37 4.48 -33.97
C THR A 68 18.23 5.65 -33.51
N GLU A 69 18.23 6.78 -34.22
CA GLU A 69 18.99 7.98 -33.87
C GLU A 69 18.39 8.66 -32.62
N LYS A 70 17.06 8.86 -32.61
CA LYS A 70 16.37 9.40 -31.43
C LYS A 70 16.48 8.47 -30.24
N LEU A 71 16.37 7.15 -30.46
CA LEU A 71 16.53 6.17 -29.39
C LEU A 71 17.93 6.21 -28.79
N ASN A 72 18.98 6.25 -29.60
CA ASN A 72 20.36 6.34 -29.10
C ASN A 72 20.60 7.65 -28.33
N THR A 73 20.11 8.78 -28.84
CA THR A 73 20.18 10.07 -28.14
C THR A 73 19.47 10.01 -26.78
N TRP A 74 18.31 9.35 -26.72
CA TRP A 74 17.57 9.17 -25.47
C TRP A 74 18.32 8.25 -24.50
N LEU A 75 18.87 7.14 -24.98
CA LEU A 75 19.67 6.21 -24.17
C LEU A 75 20.89 6.89 -23.54
N GLU A 76 21.63 7.68 -24.33
CA GLU A 76 22.78 8.45 -23.84
C GLU A 76 22.37 9.47 -22.76
N ARG A 77 21.30 10.22 -23.00
CA ARG A 77 20.77 11.20 -22.03
C ARG A 77 20.30 10.56 -20.72
N ASN A 78 19.86 9.29 -20.78
CA ASN A 78 19.36 8.55 -19.63
C ASN A 78 20.41 7.61 -19.02
N TYR A 79 21.63 7.59 -19.55
CA TYR A 79 22.72 6.71 -19.10
C TYR A 79 22.35 5.21 -19.13
N LEU A 80 21.63 4.79 -20.17
CA LEU A 80 21.15 3.42 -20.33
C LEU A 80 21.77 2.75 -21.56
N THR A 81 22.05 1.45 -21.44
CA THR A 81 22.29 0.59 -22.61
C THR A 81 20.97 0.07 -23.18
N ARG A 82 21.00 -0.43 -24.43
CA ARG A 82 19.83 -1.09 -25.05
C ARG A 82 19.37 -2.30 -24.23
N GLU A 83 20.31 -3.07 -23.70
CA GLU A 83 20.01 -4.20 -22.83
C GLU A 83 19.31 -3.72 -21.55
N GLN A 84 19.84 -2.71 -20.87
CA GLN A 84 19.21 -2.15 -19.66
C GLN A 84 17.81 -1.58 -19.93
N LEU A 85 17.61 -0.96 -21.09
CA LEU A 85 16.27 -0.53 -21.53
C LEU A 85 15.33 -1.74 -21.67
N GLN A 86 15.76 -2.81 -22.33
CA GLN A 86 14.96 -4.02 -22.47
C GLN A 86 14.62 -4.64 -21.12
N GLN A 87 15.60 -4.74 -20.20
CA GLN A 87 15.36 -5.20 -18.83
C GLN A 87 14.31 -4.33 -18.14
N ARG A 88 14.38 -3.00 -18.30
CA ARG A 88 13.45 -2.04 -17.69
C ARG A 88 12.03 -2.14 -18.26
N ILE A 89 11.89 -2.38 -19.57
CA ILE A 89 10.59 -2.59 -20.23
C ILE A 89 9.92 -3.86 -19.72
N LEU A 90 10.68 -4.94 -19.55
CA LEU A 90 10.15 -6.25 -19.11
C LEU A 90 9.97 -6.38 -17.60
N ARG A 91 10.64 -5.50 -16.83
CA ARG A 91 10.63 -5.52 -15.37
C ARG A 91 9.22 -5.60 -14.76
N PRO A 92 8.21 -4.81 -15.20
CA PRO A 92 6.87 -4.90 -14.63
C PRO A 92 6.24 -6.29 -14.79
N ILE A 93 6.33 -6.92 -15.97
CA ILE A 93 5.69 -8.22 -16.19
C ILE A 93 6.43 -9.33 -15.44
N ARG A 94 7.77 -9.28 -15.41
CA ARG A 94 8.56 -10.25 -14.64
C ARG A 94 8.28 -10.14 -13.15
N LEU A 95 8.08 -8.92 -12.65
CA LEU A 95 7.75 -8.68 -11.26
C LEU A 95 6.38 -9.27 -10.89
N GLU A 96 5.36 -9.04 -11.71
CA GLU A 96 4.02 -9.62 -11.47
C GLU A 96 4.07 -11.16 -11.52
N LYS A 97 4.78 -11.73 -12.51
CA LYS A 97 4.97 -13.18 -12.60
C LYS A 97 5.74 -13.73 -11.40
N TYR A 98 6.78 -13.05 -10.95
CA TYR A 98 7.55 -13.45 -9.77
C TYR A 98 6.66 -13.48 -8.52
N LYS A 99 5.84 -12.44 -8.31
CA LYS A 99 4.91 -12.38 -7.18
C LYS A 99 3.92 -13.54 -7.20
N GLU A 100 3.32 -13.80 -8.36
CA GLU A 100 2.37 -14.89 -8.54
C GLU A 100 3.02 -16.27 -8.34
N GLN A 101 4.21 -16.50 -8.89
CA GLN A 101 4.94 -17.77 -8.72
C GLN A 101 5.39 -18.00 -7.27
N THR A 102 5.71 -16.93 -6.54
CA THR A 102 6.25 -17.03 -5.17
C THR A 102 5.15 -17.16 -4.12
N TRP A 103 4.05 -16.40 -4.28
CA TRP A 103 3.02 -16.28 -3.24
C TRP A 103 1.61 -16.65 -3.71
N GLY A 104 1.40 -16.86 -5.00
CA GLY A 104 0.07 -17.07 -5.58
C GLY A 104 -0.67 -18.28 -5.02
N GLU A 105 0.05 -19.37 -4.70
CA GLU A 105 -0.53 -20.60 -4.11
C GLU A 105 -0.96 -20.40 -2.65
N GLN A 106 -0.18 -19.66 -1.86
CA GLN A 106 -0.49 -19.41 -0.44
C GLN A 106 -1.44 -18.22 -0.22
N LEU A 107 -1.76 -17.47 -1.29
CA LEU A 107 -2.50 -16.22 -1.20
C LEU A 107 -3.92 -16.42 -0.65
N GLU A 108 -4.58 -17.52 -1.00
CA GLU A 108 -5.92 -17.81 -0.50
C GLU A 108 -5.92 -18.03 1.01
N SER A 109 -4.94 -18.79 1.53
CA SER A 109 -4.75 -18.96 2.98
C SER A 109 -4.44 -17.64 3.66
N TYR A 110 -3.58 -16.81 3.05
CA TYR A 110 -3.25 -15.48 3.56
C TYR A 110 -4.49 -14.57 3.64
N TYR A 111 -5.31 -14.58 2.58
CA TYR A 111 -6.57 -13.86 2.52
C TYR A 111 -7.55 -14.31 3.60
N LEU A 112 -7.76 -15.62 3.78
CA LEU A 112 -8.69 -16.14 4.79
C LEU A 112 -8.29 -15.76 6.22
N LYS A 113 -6.99 -15.81 6.54
CA LYS A 113 -6.47 -15.36 7.84
C LYS A 113 -6.75 -13.88 8.11
N ARG A 114 -6.79 -13.06 7.05
CA ARG A 114 -6.99 -11.62 7.14
C ARG A 114 -8.40 -11.18 6.78
N LYS A 115 -9.30 -12.10 6.44
CA LYS A 115 -10.64 -11.78 5.93
C LYS A 115 -11.41 -10.82 6.84
N ASN A 116 -11.38 -11.06 8.15
CA ASN A 116 -12.05 -10.20 9.13
C ASN A 116 -11.47 -8.77 9.19
N GLN A 117 -10.23 -8.56 8.76
CA GLN A 117 -9.60 -7.23 8.70
C GLN A 117 -9.85 -6.54 7.36
N LEU A 118 -9.98 -7.34 6.29
CA LEU A 118 -10.18 -6.87 4.91
C LEU A 118 -11.66 -6.60 4.61
N ASP A 119 -12.57 -7.33 5.26
CA ASP A 119 -13.99 -7.10 5.17
C ASP A 119 -14.33 -5.66 5.57
N LYS A 120 -15.29 -5.09 4.84
CA LYS A 120 -15.64 -3.68 4.97
C LYS A 120 -16.91 -3.51 5.77
N VAL A 121 -16.99 -2.41 6.50
CA VAL A 121 -18.18 -2.02 7.24
C VAL A 121 -18.58 -0.60 6.88
N LEU A 122 -19.89 -0.41 6.80
CA LEU A 122 -20.55 0.88 6.88
C LEU A 122 -21.23 0.92 8.24
N TYR A 123 -20.96 1.94 9.04
CA TYR A 123 -21.52 2.06 10.38
C TYR A 123 -21.81 3.52 10.72
N SER A 124 -22.74 3.73 11.62
CA SER A 124 -23.03 5.04 12.18
C SER A 124 -22.39 5.19 13.56
N LEU A 125 -21.87 6.39 13.84
CA LEU A 125 -21.14 6.73 15.05
C LEU A 125 -21.63 8.07 15.62
N ILE A 126 -21.88 8.08 16.92
CA ILE A 126 -21.98 9.29 17.73
C ILE A 126 -20.87 9.20 18.78
N ARG A 127 -20.10 10.27 18.96
CA ARG A 127 -19.12 10.37 20.05
C ARG A 127 -19.36 11.62 20.89
N THR A 128 -19.35 11.47 22.21
CA THR A 128 -19.43 12.58 23.17
C THR A 128 -18.54 12.29 24.38
N LYS A 129 -18.13 13.33 25.10
CA LYS A 129 -17.39 13.18 26.37
C LYS A 129 -18.33 13.01 27.58
N ASN A 130 -19.64 13.26 27.42
CA ASN A 130 -20.61 13.22 28.50
C ASN A 130 -21.34 11.85 28.56
N PRO A 131 -21.15 11.06 29.64
CA PRO A 131 -21.83 9.76 29.79
C PRO A 131 -23.35 9.86 29.87
N GLY A 132 -23.87 10.89 30.54
CA GLY A 132 -25.31 11.08 30.69
C GLY A 132 -25.98 11.37 29.35
N GLU A 133 -25.36 12.25 28.55
CA GLU A 133 -25.81 12.55 27.18
C GLU A 133 -25.77 11.29 26.30
N ALA A 134 -24.67 10.53 26.32
CA ALA A 134 -24.58 9.30 25.54
C ALA A 134 -25.68 8.29 25.91
N GLN A 135 -26.01 8.18 27.20
CA GLN A 135 -27.04 7.27 27.68
C GLN A 135 -28.44 7.70 27.24
N GLU A 136 -28.76 9.00 27.30
CA GLU A 136 -30.02 9.55 26.81
C GLU A 136 -30.16 9.32 25.29
N LEU A 137 -29.14 9.65 24.51
CA LEU A 137 -29.14 9.46 23.07
C LEU A 137 -29.33 7.99 22.69
N TYR A 138 -28.70 7.07 23.43
CA TYR A 138 -28.89 5.64 23.22
C TYR A 138 -30.33 5.19 23.44
N PHE A 139 -30.99 5.63 24.52
CA PHE A 139 -32.38 5.28 24.78
C PHE A 139 -33.31 5.81 23.69
N ARG A 140 -33.15 7.07 23.29
CA ARG A 140 -33.92 7.69 22.19
C ARG A 140 -33.78 6.92 20.87
N LEU A 141 -32.58 6.40 20.60
CA LEU A 141 -32.32 5.57 19.42
C LEU A 141 -32.97 4.19 19.51
N CYS A 142 -32.90 3.54 20.67
CA CYS A 142 -33.51 2.23 20.90
C CYS A 142 -35.03 2.27 20.86
N GLU A 143 -35.64 3.35 21.36
CA GLU A 143 -37.09 3.56 21.38
C GLU A 143 -37.62 4.11 20.05
N GLY A 144 -36.74 4.49 19.12
CA GLY A 144 -37.12 5.04 17.82
C GLY A 144 -37.66 6.46 17.87
N GLU A 145 -37.45 7.17 18.98
CA GLU A 145 -37.90 8.56 19.16
C GLU A 145 -37.11 9.57 18.30
N SER A 146 -35.94 9.17 17.80
CA SER A 146 -35.06 10.05 17.02
C SER A 146 -34.23 9.27 16.01
N ASP A 147 -33.93 9.89 14.87
CA ASP A 147 -33.05 9.30 13.86
C ASP A 147 -31.57 9.48 14.23
N PHE A 148 -30.77 8.45 13.92
CA PHE A 148 -29.34 8.46 14.20
C PHE A 148 -28.63 9.64 13.52
N THR A 149 -29.01 9.96 12.28
CA THR A 149 -28.41 11.07 11.52
C THR A 149 -28.63 12.40 12.21
N GLN A 150 -29.84 12.62 12.74
CA GLN A 150 -30.20 13.86 13.41
C GLN A 150 -29.42 14.02 14.71
N LEU A 151 -29.38 12.96 15.54
CA LEU A 151 -28.63 12.99 16.79
C LEU A 151 -27.13 13.14 16.55
N ALA A 152 -26.58 12.48 15.53
CA ALA A 152 -25.17 12.61 15.19
C ALA A 152 -24.79 14.02 14.73
N LYS A 153 -25.63 14.68 13.91
CA LYS A 153 -25.39 16.08 13.50
C LYS A 153 -25.41 17.04 14.67
N GLN A 154 -26.28 16.81 15.64
CA GLN A 154 -26.51 17.74 16.73
C GLN A 154 -25.55 17.53 17.91
N TYR A 155 -25.25 16.28 18.25
CA TYR A 155 -24.54 15.94 19.50
C TYR A 155 -23.18 15.29 19.28
N SER A 156 -22.89 14.72 18.10
CA SER A 156 -21.57 14.11 17.89
C SER A 156 -20.49 15.18 17.82
N GLN A 157 -19.39 14.94 18.55
CA GLN A 157 -18.25 15.85 18.66
C GLN A 157 -17.10 15.48 17.70
N GLY A 158 -17.31 14.49 16.84
CA GLY A 158 -16.35 14.05 15.82
C GLY A 158 -16.67 14.55 14.41
N THR A 159 -15.75 14.32 13.47
CA THR A 159 -15.92 14.73 12.05
C THR A 159 -17.11 14.05 11.38
N GLU A 160 -17.51 12.87 11.86
CA GLU A 160 -18.70 12.17 11.39
C GLU A 160 -20.00 12.97 11.59
N ALA A 161 -20.04 13.97 12.48
CA ALA A 161 -21.21 14.84 12.61
C ALA A 161 -21.60 15.48 11.26
N GLN A 162 -20.61 15.81 10.42
CA GLN A 162 -20.82 16.40 9.09
C GLN A 162 -21.49 15.42 8.11
N THR A 163 -21.27 14.11 8.29
CA THR A 163 -21.86 13.05 7.47
C THR A 163 -23.10 12.42 8.13
N GLY A 164 -23.64 13.05 9.18
CA GLY A 164 -24.77 12.47 9.92
C GLY A 164 -24.40 11.21 10.70
N GLY A 165 -23.16 11.12 11.18
CA GLY A 165 -22.64 9.97 11.90
C GLY A 165 -22.22 8.81 10.99
N LEU A 166 -22.52 8.85 9.70
CA LEU A 166 -22.22 7.74 8.79
C LEU A 166 -20.73 7.68 8.45
N VAL A 167 -20.11 6.51 8.64
CA VAL A 167 -18.70 6.23 8.39
C VAL A 167 -18.58 4.97 7.52
N GLY A 168 -17.85 5.09 6.40
CA GLY A 168 -17.55 3.97 5.51
C GLY A 168 -18.12 4.10 4.09
N PRO A 169 -18.00 3.05 3.26
CA PRO A 169 -17.43 1.74 3.58
C PRO A 169 -15.91 1.78 3.83
N VAL A 170 -15.45 1.23 4.95
CA VAL A 170 -14.02 1.10 5.30
C VAL A 170 -13.68 -0.32 5.73
N GLU A 171 -12.44 -0.75 5.52
CA GLU A 171 -11.94 -2.03 6.04
C GLU A 171 -11.95 -2.03 7.57
N LEU A 172 -12.21 -3.19 8.17
CA LEU A 172 -12.34 -3.34 9.63
C LEU A 172 -11.03 -3.07 10.41
N ASN A 173 -9.89 -3.00 9.73
CA ASN A 173 -8.62 -2.57 10.32
C ASN A 173 -8.46 -1.04 10.42
N VAL A 174 -9.38 -0.25 9.84
CA VAL A 174 -9.30 1.23 9.85
C VAL A 174 -9.84 1.83 11.15
N PRO A 175 -11.02 1.44 11.67
CA PRO A 175 -11.51 1.96 12.95
C PRO A 175 -10.61 1.56 14.13
N HIS A 176 -10.80 2.23 15.27
CA HIS A 176 -10.15 1.82 16.52
C HIS A 176 -10.45 0.33 16.82
N PRO A 177 -9.47 -0.46 17.32
CA PRO A 177 -9.66 -1.91 17.54
C PRO A 177 -10.93 -2.26 18.34
N ASP A 178 -11.25 -1.49 19.40
CA ASP A 178 -12.47 -1.69 20.19
C ASP A 178 -13.77 -1.45 19.40
N ILE A 179 -13.76 -0.50 18.44
CA ILE A 179 -14.89 -0.26 17.54
C ILE A 179 -15.01 -1.45 16.57
N ALA A 180 -13.89 -1.88 15.97
CA ALA A 180 -13.87 -2.99 15.04
C ALA A 180 -14.40 -4.29 15.67
N GLN A 181 -13.97 -4.62 16.89
CA GLN A 181 -14.47 -5.79 17.64
C GLN A 181 -15.97 -5.72 17.89
N LYS A 182 -16.49 -4.55 18.25
CA LYS A 182 -17.94 -4.35 18.44
C LYS A 182 -18.72 -4.54 17.14
N LEU A 183 -18.26 -3.92 16.06
CA LEU A 183 -18.91 -4.02 14.74
C LEU A 183 -18.88 -5.45 14.17
N LEU A 184 -17.83 -6.23 14.45
CA LEU A 184 -17.73 -7.64 14.05
C LEU A 184 -18.84 -8.51 14.66
N THR A 185 -19.30 -8.19 15.88
CA THR A 185 -20.32 -8.96 16.59
C THR A 185 -21.74 -8.39 16.46
N ALA A 186 -21.87 -7.18 15.92
CA ALA A 186 -23.14 -6.47 15.81
C ALA A 186 -23.97 -6.99 14.64
N GLN A 187 -25.30 -6.97 14.80
CA GLN A 187 -26.21 -7.18 13.68
C GLN A 187 -26.46 -5.86 12.93
N PRO A 188 -26.66 -5.88 11.60
CA PRO A 188 -27.08 -4.69 10.86
C PRO A 188 -28.35 -4.06 11.46
N GLY A 189 -28.34 -2.75 11.66
CA GLY A 189 -29.40 -1.97 12.30
C GLY A 189 -29.33 -1.95 13.83
N GLN A 190 -28.52 -2.80 14.48
CA GLN A 190 -28.43 -2.85 15.93
C GLN A 190 -27.67 -1.64 16.49
N VAL A 191 -28.33 -0.85 17.34
CA VAL A 191 -27.69 0.20 18.13
C VAL A 191 -27.00 -0.44 19.34
N LEU A 192 -25.69 -0.23 19.44
CA LEU A 192 -24.87 -0.75 20.54
C LEU A 192 -24.88 0.21 21.73
N PRO A 193 -24.81 -0.30 22.97
CA PRO A 193 -24.81 0.52 24.17
C PRO A 193 -23.58 1.45 24.20
N PRO A 194 -23.71 2.63 24.84
CA PRO A 194 -22.61 3.58 24.99
C PRO A 194 -21.38 2.89 25.56
N THR A 195 -20.26 2.97 24.85
CA THR A 195 -19.00 2.38 25.31
C THR A 195 -17.92 3.43 25.38
N ARG A 196 -17.15 3.42 26.47
CA ARG A 196 -15.98 4.29 26.61
C ARG A 196 -14.80 3.76 25.80
N ILE A 197 -14.22 4.62 24.97
CA ILE A 197 -12.99 4.37 24.19
C ILE A 197 -12.08 5.59 24.39
N GLY A 198 -11.05 5.44 25.22
CA GLY A 198 -10.21 6.55 25.67
C GLY A 198 -11.01 7.61 26.44
N GLU A 199 -10.98 8.84 25.94
CA GLU A 199 -11.76 9.97 26.49
C GLU A 199 -13.20 10.05 25.95
N TRP A 200 -13.52 9.29 24.90
CA TRP A 200 -14.80 9.36 24.21
C TRP A 200 -15.76 8.28 24.72
N ILE A 201 -17.04 8.59 24.67
CA ILE A 201 -18.13 7.61 24.80
C ILE A 201 -18.81 7.55 23.45
N VAL A 202 -18.83 6.34 22.88
CA VAL A 202 -19.32 6.10 21.52
C VAL A 202 -20.61 5.29 21.54
N ILE A 203 -21.53 5.68 20.66
CA ILE A 203 -22.71 4.90 20.30
C ILE A 203 -22.50 4.49 18.84
N LEU A 204 -22.67 3.20 18.57
CA LEU A 204 -22.39 2.61 17.27
C LEU A 204 -23.64 1.93 16.74
N ARG A 205 -23.86 1.98 15.43
CA ARG A 205 -24.83 1.12 14.74
C ARG A 205 -24.17 0.56 13.50
N LEU A 206 -24.15 -0.77 13.35
CA LEU A 206 -23.71 -1.37 12.10
C LEU A 206 -24.78 -1.11 11.04
N GLU A 207 -24.44 -0.48 9.93
CA GLU A 207 -25.38 -0.28 8.81
C GLU A 207 -25.28 -1.44 7.83
N LYS A 208 -24.05 -1.80 7.46
CA LYS A 208 -23.81 -2.87 6.49
C LYS A 208 -22.46 -3.53 6.73
N TYR A 209 -22.47 -4.86 6.74
CA TYR A 209 -21.28 -5.68 6.59
C TYR A 209 -21.08 -6.03 5.12
N ILE A 210 -19.88 -5.82 4.60
CA ILE A 210 -19.53 -6.05 3.20
C ILE A 210 -18.36 -7.04 3.17
N SER A 211 -18.72 -8.30 2.93
CA SER A 211 -17.75 -9.37 2.72
C SER A 211 -16.90 -9.07 1.49
N THR A 212 -15.60 -9.00 1.67
CA THR A 212 -14.65 -8.93 0.56
C THR A 212 -14.60 -10.27 -0.17
N GLN A 213 -14.25 -10.21 -1.45
CA GLN A 213 -13.92 -11.37 -2.27
C GLN A 213 -12.49 -11.18 -2.77
N LEU A 214 -11.76 -12.29 -2.92
CA LEU A 214 -10.41 -12.28 -3.49
C LEU A 214 -10.49 -12.09 -5.01
N ASP A 215 -10.90 -10.89 -5.42
CA ASP A 215 -10.90 -10.47 -6.82
C ASP A 215 -9.47 -10.16 -7.29
N GLN A 216 -9.32 -9.84 -8.58
CA GLN A 216 -8.01 -9.56 -9.17
C GLN A 216 -7.31 -8.35 -8.54
N ASN A 217 -8.06 -7.34 -8.08
CA ASN A 217 -7.49 -6.14 -7.48
C ASN A 217 -6.99 -6.44 -6.06
N LEU A 218 -7.79 -7.13 -5.25
CA LEU A 218 -7.39 -7.56 -3.92
C LEU A 218 -6.23 -8.55 -3.99
N ARG A 219 -6.25 -9.47 -4.96
CA ARG A 219 -5.15 -10.39 -5.24
C ARG A 219 -3.83 -9.64 -5.46
N ARG A 220 -3.81 -8.68 -6.39
CA ARG A 220 -2.61 -7.85 -6.64
C ARG A 220 -2.15 -7.11 -5.38
N ARG A 221 -3.07 -6.49 -4.64
CA ARG A 221 -2.73 -5.78 -3.40
C ARG A 221 -2.09 -6.69 -2.36
N LEU A 222 -2.63 -7.89 -2.15
CA LEU A 222 -2.09 -8.84 -1.17
C LEU A 222 -0.74 -9.41 -1.62
N LEU A 223 -0.55 -9.62 -2.93
CA LEU A 223 0.76 -10.00 -3.49
C LEU A 223 1.79 -8.89 -3.32
N ASP A 224 1.42 -7.63 -3.56
CA ASP A 224 2.28 -6.47 -3.33
C ASP A 224 2.69 -6.36 -1.85
N GLU A 225 1.77 -6.64 -0.94
CA GLU A 225 2.04 -6.64 0.49
C GLU A 225 3.05 -7.72 0.88
N LEU A 226 2.83 -8.97 0.44
CA LEU A 226 3.74 -10.09 0.68
C LEU A 226 5.12 -9.83 0.07
N PHE A 227 5.14 -9.29 -1.15
CA PHE A 227 6.38 -8.88 -1.81
C PHE A 227 7.12 -7.79 -1.02
N GLY A 228 6.40 -6.79 -0.51
CA GLY A 228 6.98 -5.74 0.32
C GLY A 228 7.58 -6.26 1.62
N GLN A 229 6.87 -7.19 2.30
CA GLN A 229 7.37 -7.88 3.49
C GLN A 229 8.67 -8.62 3.18
N TRP A 230 8.66 -9.44 2.12
CA TRP A 230 9.82 -10.19 1.68
C TRP A 230 11.02 -9.30 1.32
N ILE A 231 10.81 -8.19 0.62
CA ILE A 231 11.89 -7.25 0.30
C ILE A 231 12.53 -6.68 1.56
N ASN A 232 11.72 -6.30 2.56
CA ASN A 232 12.22 -5.76 3.81
C ASN A 232 13.02 -6.82 4.60
N GLU A 233 12.63 -8.08 4.54
CA GLU A 233 13.39 -9.21 5.10
C GLU A 233 14.72 -9.39 4.36
N GLN A 234 14.71 -9.44 3.02
CA GLN A 234 15.93 -9.59 2.23
C GLN A 234 16.94 -8.46 2.49
N ILE A 235 16.48 -7.21 2.56
CA ILE A 235 17.36 -6.08 2.86
C ILE A 235 18.00 -6.26 4.25
N ARG A 236 17.20 -6.62 5.25
CA ARG A 236 17.69 -6.82 6.63
C ARG A 236 18.71 -7.94 6.73
N ASP A 237 18.49 -9.05 6.03
CA ASP A 237 19.27 -10.28 6.21
C ASP A 237 20.51 -10.33 5.31
N THR A 238 20.47 -9.68 4.14
CA THR A 238 21.52 -9.79 3.12
C THR A 238 22.42 -8.57 2.99
N VAL A 239 21.95 -7.38 3.39
CA VAL A 239 22.73 -6.14 3.24
C VAL A 239 23.62 -5.94 4.45
N LYS A 240 24.93 -6.01 4.21
CA LYS A 240 25.97 -5.69 5.20
C LYS A 240 26.74 -4.47 4.72
N VAL A 241 26.96 -3.51 5.61
CA VAL A 241 27.68 -2.27 5.31
C VAL A 241 28.89 -2.22 6.23
N ASP A 242 30.04 -2.59 5.68
CA ASP A 242 31.32 -2.43 6.34
C ASP A 242 31.94 -1.12 5.81
N LEU A 243 31.54 -0.01 6.41
CA LEU A 243 32.17 1.28 6.18
C LEU A 243 32.95 1.65 7.43
N GLU A 244 34.23 1.99 7.27
CA GLU A 244 34.94 2.75 8.29
C GLU A 244 34.24 4.10 8.42
N LEU A 245 33.26 4.16 9.33
CA LEU A 245 32.66 5.40 9.75
C LEU A 245 33.76 6.15 10.52
N VAL A 246 34.51 6.97 9.81
CA VAL A 246 35.44 7.91 10.42
C VAL A 246 34.59 8.80 11.33
N ALA A 247 34.82 8.67 12.64
CA ALA A 247 34.19 9.46 13.68
C ALA A 247 34.61 10.93 13.60
#